data_AF-A0A1Q3CVS2-F1
#
_entry.id   AF-A0A1Q3CVS2-F1
#
_cell.length_a   1.000
_cell.length_b   1.000
_cell.length_c   1.000
_cell.angle_alpha   90.00
_cell.angle_beta   90.00
_cell.angle_gamma   90.00
#
_symmetry.space_group_name_H-M   'P 1'
#
loop_
_entity.id
_entity.type
_entity.pdbx_description
1 polymer ?
#
loop_
_entity_poly.entity_id
_entity_poly.type
_entity_poly.pdbx_seq_one_letter_code
_entity_poly.pdbx_strand_id
1 'polypeptide(L)'
;VTYEGTNQVKEAKISMLVHEYEMFIMNENEDIKSMLSRFTNIINALQALDKTYSNSEMVRKILRCLPRSWILKVTAIEEAKNLNVLPLEDLLGSLMTHELYMQKKDDDEEKEKKKKKIVALKSSQTEDSEDDDDDDEELAFITRRFKKYLASKK
;
A
#
# COMPACT_ATOMS: atom_id res chain seq x y z
N VAL A 1 16.80 41.49 30.57
CA VAL A 1 17.05 40.09 30.20
C VAL A 1 15.69 39.41 30.07
N THR A 2 15.04 39.55 28.90
CA THR A 2 13.70 39.00 28.63
C THR A 2 13.83 37.58 28.09
N TYR A 3 14.07 36.62 28.99
CA TYR A 3 14.24 35.19 28.66
C TYR A 3 12.92 34.39 28.71
N GLU A 4 11.83 35.01 29.16
CA GLU A 4 10.54 34.33 29.28
C GLU A 4 9.84 34.11 27.92
N GLY A 5 10.00 35.03 26.96
CA GLY A 5 9.37 34.91 25.64
C GLY A 5 9.95 33.79 24.77
N THR A 6 11.28 33.62 24.77
CA THR A 6 11.96 32.57 23.99
C THR A 6 11.69 31.17 24.54
N ASN A 7 11.63 31.01 25.86
CA ASN A 7 11.29 29.73 26.48
C ASN A 7 9.82 29.36 26.30
N GLN A 8 8.88 30.30 26.46
CA GLN A 8 7.46 30.05 26.22
C GLN A 8 7.18 29.66 24.76
N VAL A 9 7.84 30.30 23.79
CA VAL A 9 7.72 29.95 22.37
C VAL A 9 8.33 28.57 22.09
N LYS A 10 9.45 28.20 22.72
CA LYS A 10 10.05 26.85 22.60
C LYS A 10 9.09 25.79 23.12
N GLU A 11 8.55 25.98 24.32
CA GLU A 11 7.61 25.03 24.95
C GLU A 11 6.32 24.88 24.14
N ALA A 12 5.75 25.97 23.63
CA ALA A 12 4.57 25.91 22.76
C ALA A 12 4.84 25.08 21.49
N LYS A 13 6.01 25.29 20.86
CA LYS A 13 6.41 24.53 19.67
C LYS A 13 6.63 23.04 19.96
N ILE A 14 7.25 22.72 21.10
CA ILE A 14 7.38 21.33 21.56
C ILE A 14 6.00 20.72 21.75
N SER A 15 5.09 21.40 22.44
CA SER A 15 3.73 20.91 22.69
C SER A 15 2.97 20.64 21.38
N MET A 16 3.10 21.52 20.38
CA MET A 16 2.48 21.31 19.06
C MET A 16 3.04 20.07 18.35
N LEU A 17 4.36 19.92 18.31
CA LEU A 17 5.01 18.77 17.65
C LEU A 17 4.73 17.45 18.39
N VAL A 18 4.64 17.48 19.72
CA VAL A 18 4.24 16.31 20.52
C VAL A 18 2.81 15.93 20.20
N HIS A 19 1.91 16.89 20.08
CA HIS A 19 0.53 16.63 19.70
C HIS A 19 0.44 16.04 18.28
N GLU A 20 1.20 16.59 17.33
CA GLU A 20 1.30 16.05 15.97
C GLU A 20 1.84 14.61 15.96
N TYR A 21 2.87 14.34 16.77
CA TYR A 21 3.39 12.99 16.98
C TYR A 21 2.31 12.08 17.58
N GLU A 22 1.61 12.48 18.64
CA GLU A 22 0.59 11.67 19.30
C GLU A 22 -0.60 11.35 18.39
N MET A 23 -1.05 12.31 17.60
CA MET A 23 -2.16 12.16 16.65
C MET A 23 -1.73 11.56 15.31
N PHE A 24 -0.44 11.30 15.13
CA PHE A 24 0.09 10.76 13.88
C PHE A 24 -0.60 9.45 13.51
N ILE A 25 -1.16 9.40 12.30
CA ILE A 25 -1.71 8.21 11.67
C ILE A 25 -1.27 8.16 10.20
N MET A 26 -1.25 6.96 9.62
CA MET A 26 -1.08 6.77 8.19
C MET A 26 -2.34 7.22 7.45
N ASN A 27 -2.17 7.97 6.36
CA ASN A 27 -3.31 8.42 5.55
C ASN A 27 -3.78 7.31 4.59
N GLU A 28 -5.01 7.40 4.09
CA GLU A 28 -5.67 6.34 3.30
C GLU A 28 -4.99 6.03 1.95
N ASN A 29 -4.28 7.00 1.36
CA ASN A 29 -3.61 6.85 0.05
C ASN A 29 -2.11 7.10 0.12
N GLU A 30 -1.55 6.93 1.31
CA GLU A 30 -0.15 7.16 1.56
C GLU A 30 0.61 5.85 1.60
N ASP A 31 1.77 5.81 0.97
CA ASP A 31 2.67 4.67 1.04
C ASP A 31 3.51 4.70 2.34
N ILE A 32 4.04 3.54 2.74
CA ILE A 32 4.85 3.41 3.96
C ILE A 32 6.05 4.37 3.93
N LYS A 33 6.71 4.58 2.79
CA LYS A 33 7.88 5.47 2.68
C LYS A 33 7.52 6.95 2.92
N SER A 34 6.38 7.39 2.40
CA SER A 34 5.84 8.74 2.54
C SER A 34 5.43 8.98 3.99
N MET A 35 4.74 8.02 4.62
CA MET A 35 4.40 8.06 6.04
C MET A 35 5.66 8.18 6.91
N LEU A 36 6.68 7.38 6.62
CA LEU A 36 7.94 7.41 7.36
C LEU A 36 8.72 8.72 7.21
N SER A 37 8.66 9.34 6.04
CA SER A 37 9.28 10.64 5.80
C SER A 37 8.64 11.71 6.68
N ARG A 38 7.30 11.73 6.77
CA ARG A 38 6.59 12.64 7.69
C ARG A 38 6.91 12.35 9.16
N PHE A 39 6.93 11.08 9.55
CA PHE A 39 7.27 10.68 10.90
C PHE A 39 8.68 11.14 11.31
N THR A 40 9.66 10.93 10.42
CA THR A 40 11.06 11.33 10.63
C THR A 40 11.20 12.85 10.73
N ASN A 41 10.44 13.61 9.94
CA ASN A 41 10.43 15.08 10.03
C ASN A 41 9.98 15.56 11.42
N ILE A 42 8.94 14.95 12.00
CA ILE A 42 8.45 15.27 13.33
C ILE A 42 9.50 14.92 14.40
N ILE A 43 10.10 13.73 14.31
CA ILE A 43 11.16 13.30 15.25
C ILE A 43 12.37 14.23 15.18
N ASN A 44 12.82 14.58 13.98
CA ASN A 44 13.95 15.51 13.79
C ASN A 44 13.64 16.90 14.35
N ALA A 45 12.41 17.39 14.16
CA ALA A 45 11.98 18.67 14.71
C ALA A 45 11.93 18.65 16.24
N LEU A 46 11.49 17.54 16.85
CA LEU A 46 11.50 17.34 18.30
C LEU A 46 12.93 17.22 18.85
N GLN A 47 13.79 16.49 18.15
CA GLN A 47 15.20 16.32 18.52
C GLN A 47 15.96 17.64 18.49
N ALA A 48 15.67 18.52 17.52
CA ALA A 48 16.23 19.88 17.45
C ALA A 48 15.79 20.78 18.63
N LEU A 49 14.76 20.37 19.38
CA LEU A 49 14.26 21.05 20.58
C LEU A 49 14.63 20.32 21.87
N ASP A 50 15.61 19.40 21.82
CA ASP A 50 16.09 18.56 22.92
C ASP A 50 15.08 17.48 23.39
N LYS A 51 14.02 17.22 22.62
CA LYS A 51 13.06 16.14 22.89
C LYS A 51 13.33 14.95 21.99
N THR A 52 13.90 13.89 22.56
CA THR A 52 14.28 12.67 21.82
C THR A 52 13.37 11.51 22.21
N TYR A 53 13.18 10.59 21.27
CA TYR A 53 12.44 9.34 21.48
C TYR A 53 13.40 8.16 21.29
N SER A 54 13.29 7.17 22.15
CA SER A 54 14.05 5.93 22.00
C SER A 54 13.58 5.16 20.76
N ASN A 55 14.46 4.31 20.23
CA ASN A 55 14.10 3.43 19.11
C ASN A 55 12.86 2.57 19.42
N SER A 56 12.76 2.07 20.65
CA SER A 56 11.60 1.27 21.09
C SER A 56 10.28 2.05 21.06
N GLU A 57 10.31 3.33 21.41
CA GLU A 57 9.13 4.20 21.37
C GLU A 57 8.72 4.50 19.93
N MET A 58 9.69 4.76 19.05
CA MET A 58 9.44 4.96 17.62
C MET A 58 8.85 3.72 16.96
N VAL A 59 9.40 2.53 17.24
CA VAL A 59 8.87 1.25 16.74
C VAL A 59 7.42 1.04 17.16
N ARG A 60 7.12 1.17 18.46
CA ARG A 60 5.75 1.02 18.96
C ARG A 60 4.82 2.08 18.38
N LYS A 61 5.31 3.30 18.18
CA LYS A 61 4.51 4.36 17.60
C LYS A 61 4.13 4.04 16.16
N ILE A 62 5.09 3.68 15.30
CA ILE A 62 4.82 3.33 13.91
C ILE A 62 3.79 2.20 13.82
N LEU A 63 3.93 1.14 14.62
CA LEU A 63 2.97 0.03 14.65
C LEU A 63 1.54 0.48 15.00
N ARG A 64 1.38 1.45 15.91
CA ARG A 64 0.07 2.02 16.30
C ARG A 64 -0.53 2.97 15.25
N CYS A 65 0.30 3.55 14.39
CA CYS A 65 -0.12 4.50 13.37
C CYS A 65 -0.62 3.81 12.09
N LEU A 66 -0.41 2.50 11.95
CA LEU A 66 -0.82 1.73 10.78
C LEU A 66 -2.35 1.52 10.74
N PRO A 67 -2.95 1.46 9.54
CA PRO A 67 -4.39 1.28 9.40
C PRO A 67 -4.82 -0.15 9.76
N ARG A 68 -6.13 -0.34 9.98
CA ARG A 68 -6.69 -1.63 10.46
C ARG A 68 -6.37 -2.83 9.55
N SER A 69 -6.15 -2.60 8.25
CA SER A 69 -5.73 -3.64 7.31
C SER A 69 -4.39 -4.29 7.67
N TRP A 70 -3.56 -3.61 8.48
CA TRP A 70 -2.26 -4.09 8.92
C TRP A 70 -2.30 -4.85 10.25
N ILE A 71 -3.45 -4.97 10.93
CA ILE A 71 -3.56 -5.60 12.26
C ILE A 71 -2.90 -6.98 12.27
N LEU A 72 -3.17 -7.83 11.28
CA LEU A 72 -2.59 -9.18 11.21
C LEU A 72 -1.06 -9.15 11.15
N LYS A 73 -0.48 -8.20 10.41
CA LYS A 73 0.97 -8.04 10.29
C LYS A 73 1.56 -7.45 11.57
N VAL A 74 0.89 -6.48 12.19
CA VAL A 74 1.29 -5.88 13.46
C VAL A 74 1.34 -6.95 14.55
N THR A 75 0.26 -7.71 14.74
CA THR A 75 0.19 -8.80 15.74
C THR A 75 1.30 -9.83 15.52
N ALA A 76 1.53 -10.26 14.27
CA ALA A 76 2.61 -11.19 13.97
C ALA A 76 4.01 -10.64 14.34
N ILE A 77 4.24 -9.33 14.18
CA ILE A 77 5.50 -8.69 14.59
C ILE A 77 5.60 -8.62 16.11
N GLU A 78 4.53 -8.25 16.80
CA GLU A 78 4.47 -8.16 18.26
C GLU A 78 4.69 -9.53 18.95
N GLU A 79 4.19 -10.61 18.35
CA GLU A 79 4.38 -11.97 18.85
C GLU A 79 5.75 -12.55 18.51
N ALA A 80 6.26 -12.29 17.30
CA ALA A 80 7.50 -12.90 16.83
C ALA A 80 8.77 -12.14 17.26
N LYS A 81 8.69 -10.84 17.54
CA LYS A 81 9.85 -9.98 17.79
C LYS A 81 9.71 -9.17 19.07
N ASN A 82 10.84 -8.96 19.74
CA ASN A 82 10.89 -8.08 20.90
C ASN A 82 11.08 -6.61 20.46
N LEU A 83 10.03 -5.81 20.61
CA LEU A 83 9.99 -4.39 20.19
C LEU A 83 11.01 -3.48 20.91
N ASN A 84 11.59 -3.93 22.03
CA ASN A 84 12.59 -3.15 22.76
C ASN A 84 13.98 -3.20 22.12
N VAL A 85 14.27 -4.27 21.38
CA VAL A 85 15.56 -4.51 20.72
C VAL A 85 15.47 -4.47 19.20
N LEU A 86 14.25 -4.40 18.65
CA LEU A 86 14.02 -4.39 17.21
C LEU A 86 14.58 -3.10 16.58
N PRO A 87 15.52 -3.19 15.63
CA PRO A 87 15.98 -2.04 14.86
C PRO A 87 14.82 -1.44 14.07
N LEU A 88 14.75 -0.11 13.99
CA LEU A 88 13.72 0.56 13.20
C LEU A 88 13.77 0.07 11.75
N GLU A 89 14.96 0.06 11.15
CA GLU A 89 15.21 -0.36 9.76
C GLU A 89 14.63 -1.75 9.45
N ASP A 90 14.77 -2.71 10.37
CA ASP A 90 14.21 -4.06 10.23
C ASP A 90 12.67 -4.06 10.25
N LEU A 91 12.07 -3.23 11.11
CA LEU A 91 10.62 -3.02 11.10
C LEU A 91 10.18 -2.44 9.76
N LEU A 92 10.86 -1.39 9.29
CA LEU A 92 10.52 -0.69 8.05
C LEU A 92 10.64 -1.62 6.84
N GLY A 93 11.72 -2.40 6.76
CA GLY A 93 11.91 -3.39 5.70
C GLY A 93 10.80 -4.44 5.67
N SER A 94 10.38 -4.92 6.84
CA SER A 94 9.25 -5.86 6.95
C SER A 94 7.92 -5.23 6.52
N LEU A 95 7.69 -3.95 6.85
CA LEU A 95 6.48 -3.23 6.45
C LEU A 95 6.45 -2.97 4.94
N MET A 96 7.53 -2.46 4.35
CA MET A 96 7.64 -2.21 2.90
C MET A 96 7.49 -3.50 2.08
N THR A 97 8.07 -4.61 2.55
CA THR A 97 7.91 -5.91 1.88
C THR A 97 6.45 -6.38 1.88
N HIS A 98 5.73 -6.13 2.98
CA HIS A 98 4.31 -6.47 3.08
C HIS A 98 3.43 -5.57 2.20
N GLU A 99 3.75 -4.27 2.11
CA GLU A 99 3.09 -3.33 1.19
C GLU A 99 3.19 -3.80 -0.26
N LEU A 100 4.39 -4.19 -0.71
CA LEU A 100 4.61 -4.70 -2.06
C LEU A 100 3.80 -5.99 -2.34
N TYR A 101 3.63 -6.84 -1.33
CA TYR A 101 2.83 -8.06 -1.46
C TYR A 101 1.32 -7.77 -1.52
N MET A 102 0.84 -6.81 -0.74
CA MET A 102 -0.56 -6.35 -0.79
C MET A 102 -0.89 -5.75 -2.16
N GLN A 103 -0.03 -4.89 -2.68
CA GLN A 103 -0.22 -4.26 -3.99
C GLN A 103 -0.28 -5.29 -5.14
N LYS A 104 0.55 -6.34 -5.09
CA LYS A 104 0.50 -7.45 -6.08
C LYS A 104 -0.81 -8.24 -6.03
N LYS A 105 -1.39 -8.42 -4.84
CA LYS A 105 -2.68 -9.11 -4.69
C LYS A 105 -3.82 -8.30 -5.27
N ASP A 106 -3.80 -6.98 -5.09
CA ASP A 106 -4.84 -6.10 -5.64
C ASP A 106 -4.82 -6.09 -7.18
N ASP A 107 -3.63 -6.10 -7.80
CA ASP A 107 -3.46 -6.22 -9.26
C ASP A 107 -4.01 -7.56 -9.81
N ASP A 108 -3.80 -8.65 -9.09
CA ASP A 108 -4.29 -9.98 -9.48
C ASP A 108 -5.80 -10.11 -9.25
N GLU A 109 -6.34 -9.54 -8.16
CA GLU A 109 -7.77 -9.48 -7.91
C GLU A 109 -8.53 -8.56 -8.88
N GLU A 110 -7.94 -7.45 -9.32
CA GLU A 110 -8.56 -6.57 -10.31
C GLU A 110 -8.62 -7.25 -11.68
N LYS A 111 -7.58 -8.01 -12.05
CA LYS A 111 -7.60 -8.86 -13.26
C LYS A 111 -8.66 -9.96 -13.16
N GLU A 112 -8.82 -10.59 -12.01
CA GLU A 112 -9.86 -11.60 -11.75
C GLU A 112 -11.28 -11.00 -11.73
N LYS A 113 -11.48 -9.82 -11.14
CA LYS A 113 -12.78 -9.12 -11.12
C LYS A 113 -13.17 -8.61 -12.51
N LYS A 114 -12.21 -8.15 -13.33
CA LYS A 114 -12.43 -7.81 -14.75
C LYS A 114 -12.84 -9.06 -15.54
N LYS A 115 -12.19 -10.20 -15.33
CA LYS A 115 -12.60 -11.48 -15.94
C LYS A 115 -13.99 -11.93 -15.48
N LYS A 116 -14.33 -11.78 -14.20
CA LYS A 116 -15.64 -12.19 -13.62
C LYS A 116 -16.81 -11.28 -14.06
N LYS A 117 -16.59 -9.98 -14.27
CA LYS A 117 -17.62 -9.09 -14.85
C LYS A 117 -17.98 -9.46 -16.29
N ILE A 118 -17.02 -9.93 -17.08
CA ILE A 118 -17.26 -10.38 -18.46
C ILE A 118 -18.17 -11.64 -18.49
N VAL A 119 -18.03 -12.56 -17.53
CA VAL A 119 -18.88 -13.76 -17.47
C VAL A 119 -20.26 -13.51 -16.88
N ALA A 120 -20.42 -12.58 -15.94
CA ALA A 120 -21.74 -12.26 -15.35
C ALA A 120 -22.69 -11.54 -16.33
N LEU A 121 -22.17 -10.84 -17.34
CA LEU A 121 -22.96 -10.18 -18.38
C LEU A 121 -23.48 -11.13 -19.49
N LYS A 122 -23.14 -12.43 -19.44
CA LYS A 122 -23.64 -13.44 -20.40
C LYS A 122 -24.86 -14.25 -19.92
N SER A 123 -25.55 -13.84 -18.84
CA SER A 123 -26.61 -14.67 -18.23
C SER A 123 -28.06 -14.20 -18.46
N SER A 124 -28.32 -13.19 -19.29
CA SER A 124 -29.70 -12.90 -19.68
C SER A 124 -29.79 -12.58 -21.16
N GLN A 125 -29.92 -13.63 -21.97
CA GLN A 125 -30.94 -13.79 -23.01
C GLN A 125 -30.54 -14.95 -23.94
N THR A 126 -30.92 -16.18 -23.56
CA THR A 126 -31.71 -17.00 -24.48
C THR A 126 -33.12 -16.40 -24.37
N GLU A 127 -33.77 -15.94 -25.43
CA GLU A 127 -34.33 -16.79 -26.48
C GLU A 127 -34.12 -16.16 -27.88
N ASP A 128 -33.84 -17.05 -28.83
CA ASP A 128 -33.91 -16.88 -30.28
C ASP A 128 -32.96 -15.88 -30.97
N SER A 129 -31.79 -16.44 -31.29
CA SER A 129 -31.22 -16.55 -32.65
C SER A 129 -31.20 -15.34 -33.59
N GLU A 130 -29.95 -15.06 -34.03
CA GLU A 130 -29.47 -14.46 -35.28
C GLU A 130 -28.71 -13.12 -35.14
N ASP A 131 -27.41 -13.22 -35.44
CA ASP A 131 -26.49 -12.28 -36.08
C ASP A 131 -26.16 -10.90 -35.46
N ASP A 132 -24.87 -10.68 -35.17
CA ASP A 132 -24.06 -9.85 -36.08
C ASP A 132 -22.55 -10.20 -35.97
N ASP A 133 -21.96 -10.36 -37.14
CA ASP A 133 -20.64 -10.89 -37.49
C ASP A 133 -19.53 -9.82 -37.38
N ASP A 134 -18.46 -10.06 -36.61
CA ASP A 134 -17.22 -9.29 -36.82
C ASP A 134 -15.92 -10.06 -36.46
N ASP A 135 -15.99 -11.11 -35.64
CA ASP A 135 -14.81 -11.92 -35.28
C ASP A 135 -14.56 -13.13 -36.21
N ASP A 136 -15.54 -13.50 -37.06
CA ASP A 136 -15.43 -14.67 -37.95
C ASP A 136 -14.60 -14.40 -39.21
N GLU A 137 -14.48 -13.16 -39.67
CA GLU A 137 -13.71 -12.84 -40.88
C GLU A 137 -12.19 -12.91 -40.64
N GLU A 138 -11.72 -12.50 -39.45
CA GLU A 138 -10.30 -12.59 -39.09
C GLU A 138 -9.88 -14.05 -38.85
N LEU A 139 -10.72 -14.83 -38.17
CA LEU A 139 -10.49 -16.26 -37.94
C LEU A 139 -10.56 -17.06 -39.26
N ALA A 140 -11.44 -16.68 -40.18
CA ALA A 140 -11.53 -17.26 -41.52
C ALA A 140 -10.28 -16.95 -42.37
N PHE A 141 -9.74 -15.73 -42.30
CA PHE A 141 -8.50 -15.36 -43.00
C PHE A 141 -7.29 -16.14 -42.49
N ILE A 142 -7.16 -16.29 -41.17
CA ILE A 142 -6.10 -17.07 -40.52
C ILE A 142 -6.25 -18.55 -40.89
N THR A 143 -7.45 -19.10 -40.82
CA THR A 143 -7.74 -20.50 -41.15
C THR A 143 -7.48 -20.81 -42.64
N ARG A 144 -7.82 -19.87 -43.53
CA ARG A 144 -7.57 -20.00 -44.98
C ARG A 144 -6.09 -19.95 -45.32
N ARG A 145 -5.31 -19.10 -44.65
CA ARG A 145 -3.84 -19.07 -44.75
C ARG A 145 -3.22 -20.39 -44.27
N PHE A 146 -3.70 -20.92 -43.14
CA PHE A 146 -3.22 -22.18 -42.58
C PHE A 146 -3.53 -23.40 -43.47
N LYS A 147 -4.76 -23.50 -43.99
CA LYS A 147 -5.12 -24.58 -44.93
C LYS A 147 -4.29 -24.52 -46.23
N LYS A 148 -4.04 -23.32 -46.77
CA LYS A 148 -3.22 -23.16 -47.98
C LYS A 148 -1.77 -23.56 -47.72
N TYR A 149 -1.22 -23.24 -46.55
CA TYR A 149 0.14 -23.65 -46.16
C TYR A 149 0.26 -25.19 -46.05
N LEU A 150 -0.72 -25.86 -45.44
CA LEU A 150 -0.75 -27.31 -45.32
C LEU A 150 -0.91 -28.03 -46.67
N ALA A 151 -1.70 -27.46 -47.59
CA ALA A 151 -1.87 -28.01 -48.93
C ALA A 151 -0.64 -27.80 -49.85
N SER A 152 0.27 -26.87 -49.51
CA SER A 152 1.45 -26.55 -50.32
C SER A 152 2.71 -27.33 -49.92
N LYS A 153 2.61 -28.23 -48.92
CA LYS A 153 3.74 -28.96 -48.35
C LYS A 153 3.70 -30.48 -48.61
N LYS A 154 3.00 -30.89 -49.68
CA LYS A 154 2.93 -32.27 -50.16
C LYS A 154 3.46 -32.37 -51.58
#